data_AF-A0A957V0J7-F1
#
_entry.id   AF-A0A957V0J7-F1
#
_cell.length_a   1.000
_cell.length_b   1.000
_cell.length_c   1.000
_cell.angle_alpha   90.00
_cell.angle_beta   90.00
_cell.angle_gamma   90.00
#
_symmetry.space_group_name_H-M   'P 1'
#
loop_
_entity.id
_entity.type
_entity.pdbx_description
1 polymer ?
#
loop_
_entity_poly.entity_id
_entity_poly.type
_entity_poly.pdbx_seq_one_letter_code
_entity_poly.pdbx_strand_id
1 'polypeptide(L)'
;QLAAGGLDKIVYLWDMSDPDAAPKLLRGHSNEVNTVLFPDSQTRLVSAGADRSLRIWDTDEAATIPVVLNGHQASVNALASVQGALFSAGTDGTIRRWALRAPDLAATACQVAGRNFYGDEWEIYFPSEACRATCPGLPDLCTAVSPKR
;
A
#
# COMPACT_ATOMS: atom_id res chain seq x y z
N GLN A 1 1.95 4.09 18.40
CA GLN A 1 0.50 4.32 18.20
C GLN A 1 -0.27 3.03 18.41
N LEU A 2 -1.57 3.11 18.72
CA LEU A 2 -2.50 1.97 18.75
C LEU A 2 -3.59 2.21 17.69
N ALA A 3 -3.99 1.17 16.96
CA ALA A 3 -5.07 1.27 15.98
C ALA A 3 -6.12 0.18 16.19
N ALA A 4 -7.38 0.52 15.96
CA ALA A 4 -8.49 -0.43 15.96
C ALA A 4 -9.51 -0.06 14.88
N GLY A 5 -10.20 -1.07 14.35
CA GLY A 5 -11.36 -0.89 13.48
C GLY A 5 -12.50 -1.80 13.93
N GLY A 6 -13.71 -1.51 13.48
CA GLY A 6 -14.87 -2.33 13.85
C GLY A 6 -16.11 -2.09 12.98
N LEU A 7 -17.28 -2.39 13.56
CA LEU A 7 -18.57 -2.41 12.87
C LEU A 7 -19.04 -1.02 12.42
N ASP A 8 -18.57 0.04 13.07
CA ASP A 8 -18.90 1.43 12.75
C ASP A 8 -18.17 1.97 11.52
N LYS A 9 -17.34 1.13 10.86
CA LYS A 9 -16.66 1.42 9.60
C LYS A 9 -15.53 2.44 9.73
N ILE A 10 -15.17 2.81 10.96
CA ILE A 10 -14.13 3.79 11.26
C ILE A 10 -12.89 3.05 11.75
N VAL A 11 -11.73 3.54 11.36
CA VAL A 11 -10.47 3.17 12.01
C VAL A 11 -10.09 4.27 13.00
N TYR A 12 -9.85 3.88 14.23
CA TYR A 12 -9.42 4.73 15.32
C TYR A 12 -7.91 4.57 15.49
N LEU A 13 -7.21 5.69 15.62
CA LEU A 13 -5.78 5.73 15.86
C LEU A 13 -5.49 6.58 17.09
N TRP A 14 -4.91 5.97 18.12
CA TRP A 14 -4.51 6.63 19.35
C TRP A 14 -3.00 6.85 19.39
N ASP A 15 -2.61 8.04 19.86
CA ASP A 15 -1.26 8.28 20.33
C ASP A 15 -1.14 7.72 21.75
N MET A 16 -0.21 6.79 21.95
CA MET A 16 0.01 6.20 23.28
C MET A 16 0.98 7.02 24.13
N SER A 17 1.61 8.06 23.56
CA SER A 17 2.43 9.01 24.31
C SER A 17 1.59 10.05 25.06
N ASP A 18 0.35 10.27 24.62
CA ASP A 18 -0.66 11.10 25.28
C ASP A 18 -1.99 10.32 25.38
N PRO A 19 -2.19 9.53 26.45
CA PRO A 19 -3.37 8.68 26.59
C PRO A 19 -4.68 9.46 26.79
N ASP A 20 -4.61 10.76 27.10
CA ASP A 20 -5.78 11.62 27.28
C ASP A 20 -6.23 12.28 25.96
N ALA A 21 -5.38 12.22 24.92
CA ALA A 21 -5.72 12.73 23.59
C ALA A 21 -6.84 11.92 22.93
N ALA A 22 -7.75 12.63 22.27
CA ALA A 22 -8.78 11.99 21.46
C ALA A 22 -8.15 11.24 20.25
N PRO A 23 -8.69 10.07 19.86
CA PRO A 23 -8.17 9.36 18.70
C PRO A 23 -8.40 10.15 17.41
N LYS A 24 -7.46 9.99 16.48
CA LYS A 24 -7.67 10.36 15.08
C LYS A 24 -8.66 9.37 14.46
N LEU A 25 -9.67 9.91 13.77
CA LEU A 25 -10.73 9.12 13.12
C LEU A 25 -10.46 9.03 11.62
N LEU A 26 -10.13 7.83 11.16
CA LEU A 26 -9.84 7.54 9.76
C LEU A 26 -11.12 6.98 9.11
N ARG A 27 -11.82 7.86 8.39
CA ARG A 27 -13.11 7.57 7.75
C ARG A 27 -12.91 7.22 6.29
N GLY A 28 -13.65 6.22 5.80
CA GLY A 28 -13.67 5.92 4.37
C GLY A 28 -14.22 4.55 4.01
N HIS A 29 -14.08 3.55 4.88
CA HIS A 29 -14.68 2.24 4.63
C HIS A 29 -16.21 2.35 4.54
N SER A 30 -16.81 1.66 3.56
CA SER A 30 -18.27 1.67 3.38
C SER A 30 -18.97 0.55 4.14
N ASN A 31 -18.20 -0.38 4.70
CA ASN A 31 -18.66 -1.46 5.55
C ASN A 31 -17.66 -1.77 6.67
N GLU A 32 -17.90 -2.80 7.48
CA GLU A 32 -17.12 -3.09 8.69
C GLU A 32 -15.62 -3.21 8.41
N VAL A 33 -14.80 -2.71 9.34
CA VAL A 33 -13.35 -2.91 9.31
C VAL A 33 -13.03 -4.16 10.11
N ASN A 34 -12.52 -5.19 9.43
CA ASN A 34 -12.26 -6.49 10.04
C ASN A 34 -10.86 -6.58 10.63
N THR A 35 -9.89 -5.84 10.07
CA THR A 35 -8.49 -5.96 10.46
C THR A 35 -7.72 -4.67 10.18
N VAL A 36 -6.72 -4.41 11.01
CA VAL A 36 -5.76 -3.31 10.86
C VAL A 36 -4.34 -3.82 11.10
N LEU A 37 -3.34 -3.18 10.48
CA LEU A 37 -1.94 -3.58 10.48
C LEU A 37 -1.06 -2.35 10.29
N PHE A 38 0.02 -2.24 11.05
CA PHE A 38 1.16 -1.38 10.69
C PHE A 38 2.17 -2.21 9.89
N PRO A 39 2.33 -1.98 8.56
CA PRO A 39 3.19 -2.81 7.73
C PRO A 39 4.68 -2.48 7.89
N ASP A 40 5.02 -1.30 8.40
CA ASP A 40 6.38 -0.75 8.55
C ASP A 40 6.52 0.15 9.80
N SER A 41 7.40 1.16 9.78
CA SER A 41 7.85 2.00 10.91
C SER A 41 6.80 2.99 11.45
N GLN A 42 5.55 2.56 11.56
CA GLN A 42 4.41 3.27 12.14
C GLN A 42 3.95 4.55 11.41
N THR A 43 4.52 4.89 10.24
CA THR A 43 4.08 6.06 9.45
C THR A 43 2.90 5.72 8.52
N ARG A 44 2.67 4.42 8.29
CA ARG A 44 1.54 3.93 7.51
C ARG A 44 0.71 2.96 8.32
N LEU A 45 -0.60 3.06 8.18
CA LEU A 45 -1.56 2.08 8.67
C LEU A 45 -2.29 1.47 7.48
N VAL A 46 -2.52 0.16 7.53
CA VAL A 46 -3.36 -0.54 6.57
C VAL A 46 -4.59 -1.06 7.29
N SER A 47 -5.76 -0.81 6.73
CA SER A 47 -7.02 -1.42 7.16
C SER A 47 -7.66 -2.20 6.03
N ALA A 48 -8.46 -3.20 6.37
CA ALA A 48 -9.23 -3.95 5.40
C ALA A 48 -10.56 -4.42 5.99
N GLY A 49 -11.58 -4.58 5.14
CA GLY A 49 -12.94 -4.75 5.63
C GLY A 49 -13.89 -5.52 4.72
N ALA A 50 -15.13 -5.58 5.17
CA ALA A 50 -16.26 -6.22 4.48
C ALA A 50 -16.68 -5.48 3.20
N ASP A 51 -16.18 -4.26 2.98
CA ASP A 51 -16.33 -3.53 1.72
C ASP A 51 -15.42 -4.06 0.59
N ARG A 52 -14.67 -5.13 0.86
CA ARG A 52 -13.79 -5.86 -0.09
C ARG A 52 -12.56 -5.06 -0.50
N SER A 53 -12.26 -3.98 0.22
CA SER A 53 -11.11 -3.12 -0.04
C SER A 53 -10.10 -3.19 1.08
N LEU A 54 -8.86 -2.84 0.74
CA LEU A 54 -7.87 -2.39 1.71
C LEU A 54 -7.68 -0.88 1.55
N ARG A 55 -7.27 -0.23 2.63
CA ARG A 55 -6.96 1.21 2.65
C ARG A 55 -5.64 1.44 3.33
N ILE A 56 -4.80 2.26 2.71
CA ILE A 56 -3.52 2.71 3.26
C ILE A 56 -3.69 4.15 3.72
N TRP A 57 -3.35 4.39 4.97
CA TRP A 57 -3.47 5.67 5.63
C TRP A 57 -2.08 6.19 5.99
N ASP A 58 -1.85 7.47 5.77
CA ASP A 58 -0.73 8.19 6.36
C ASP A 58 -1.10 8.62 7.79
N THR A 59 -0.34 8.14 8.77
CA THR A 59 -0.65 8.42 10.18
C THR A 59 -0.23 9.81 10.61
N ASP A 60 0.76 10.39 9.94
CA ASP A 60 1.40 11.66 10.32
C ASP A 60 0.65 12.87 9.74
N GLU A 61 -0.06 12.69 8.63
CA GLU A 61 -0.86 13.76 8.02
C GLU A 61 -2.23 13.95 8.67
N ALA A 62 -2.56 15.17 9.09
CA ALA A 62 -3.81 15.50 9.78
C ALA A 62 -5.09 15.18 8.97
N ALA A 63 -5.05 15.23 7.63
CA ALA A 63 -6.19 15.00 6.75
C ALA A 63 -5.93 13.82 5.80
N THR A 64 -6.28 12.62 6.24
CA THR A 64 -5.86 11.39 5.57
C THR A 64 -6.87 10.93 4.53
N ILE A 65 -6.62 11.23 3.25
CA ILE A 65 -7.30 10.55 2.14
C ILE A 65 -6.56 9.22 1.91
N PRO A 66 -7.19 8.05 2.11
CA PRO A 66 -6.49 6.79 1.96
C PRO A 66 -6.26 6.44 0.49
N VAL A 67 -5.18 5.73 0.22
CA VAL A 67 -5.06 4.96 -1.02
C VAL A 67 -5.95 3.73 -0.88
N VAL A 68 -6.88 3.55 -1.82
CA VAL A 68 -7.82 2.41 -1.83
C VAL A 68 -7.32 1.32 -2.76
N LEU A 69 -7.13 0.13 -2.22
CA LEU A 69 -6.74 -1.06 -2.97
C LEU A 69 -7.96 -1.96 -3.17
N ASN A 70 -8.38 -2.07 -4.42
CA ASN A 70 -9.49 -2.95 -4.84
C ASN A 70 -8.94 -4.21 -5.49
N GLY A 71 -9.70 -5.31 -5.38
CA GLY A 71 -9.39 -6.54 -6.10
C GLY A 71 -10.05 -7.77 -5.51
N HIS A 72 -10.22 -7.82 -4.19
CA HIS A 72 -10.99 -8.90 -3.55
C HIS A 72 -12.45 -8.85 -3.99
N GLN A 73 -13.06 -10.03 -4.15
CA GLN A 73 -14.46 -10.18 -4.57
C GLN A 73 -15.42 -10.36 -3.38
N ALA A 74 -14.88 -10.56 -2.18
CA ALA A 74 -15.61 -10.69 -0.93
C ALA A 74 -14.80 -10.06 0.22
N SER A 75 -15.34 -10.13 1.45
CA SER A 75 -14.76 -9.55 2.66
C SER A 75 -13.28 -9.88 2.82
N VAL A 76 -12.47 -8.88 3.16
CA VAL A 76 -11.07 -9.08 3.53
C VAL A 76 -11.00 -9.29 5.03
N ASN A 77 -10.39 -10.39 5.47
CA ASN A 77 -10.47 -10.84 6.86
C ASN A 77 -9.11 -10.88 7.55
N ALA A 78 -8.01 -10.88 6.79
CA ALA A 78 -6.67 -10.91 7.36
C ALA A 78 -5.69 -10.08 6.52
N LEU A 79 -4.73 -9.48 7.22
CA LEU A 79 -3.58 -8.78 6.65
C LEU A 79 -2.29 -9.34 7.24
N ALA A 80 -1.23 -9.35 6.45
CA ALA A 80 0.12 -9.65 6.91
C ALA A 80 1.15 -8.79 6.17
N SER A 81 2.23 -8.39 6.85
CA SER A 81 3.40 -7.78 6.22
C SER A 81 4.58 -8.73 6.37
N VAL A 82 5.24 -9.06 5.26
CA VAL A 82 6.43 -9.93 5.26
C VAL A 82 7.49 -9.28 4.38
N GLN A 83 8.64 -8.94 4.99
CA GLN A 83 9.79 -8.35 4.29
C GLN A 83 9.44 -7.09 3.46
N GLY A 84 8.49 -6.29 3.95
CA GLY A 84 8.04 -5.05 3.31
C GLY A 84 6.96 -5.22 2.23
N ALA A 85 6.52 -6.45 1.94
CA ALA A 85 5.37 -6.73 1.08
C ALA A 85 4.10 -6.91 1.92
N LEU A 86 3.00 -6.32 1.47
CA LEU A 86 1.68 -6.47 2.08
C LEU A 86 0.94 -7.66 1.45
N PHE A 87 0.30 -8.47 2.28
CA PHE A 87 -0.57 -9.56 1.88
C PHE A 87 -1.95 -9.41 2.50
N SER A 88 -2.97 -9.86 1.77
CA SER A 88 -4.35 -9.95 2.27
C SER A 88 -4.99 -11.27 1.92
N ALA A 89 -5.87 -11.75 2.80
CA ALA A 89 -6.70 -12.91 2.57
C ALA A 89 -8.17 -12.57 2.76
N GLY A 90 -9.03 -13.07 1.87
CA GLY A 90 -10.46 -12.78 1.88
C GLY A 90 -11.34 -14.02 1.82
N THR A 91 -12.63 -13.83 2.09
CA THR A 91 -13.67 -14.87 1.95
C THR A 91 -13.83 -15.34 0.50
N ASP A 92 -13.26 -14.61 -0.46
CA ASP A 92 -13.20 -15.02 -1.86
C ASP A 92 -12.21 -16.17 -2.12
N GLY A 93 -11.56 -16.69 -1.07
CA GLY A 93 -10.64 -17.82 -1.14
C GLY A 93 -9.27 -17.45 -1.70
N THR A 94 -8.97 -16.15 -1.87
CA THR A 94 -7.71 -15.70 -2.45
C THR A 94 -6.78 -15.08 -1.40
N ILE A 95 -5.48 -15.27 -1.62
CA ILE A 95 -4.43 -14.46 -1.01
C ILE A 95 -3.88 -13.53 -2.09
N ARG A 96 -3.76 -12.24 -1.78
CA ARG A 96 -3.22 -11.23 -2.69
C ARG A 96 -1.97 -10.61 -2.10
N ARG A 97 -0.96 -10.41 -2.94
CA ARG A 97 0.25 -9.64 -2.63
C ARG A 97 0.13 -8.26 -3.24
N TRP A 98 0.43 -7.23 -2.46
CA TRP A 98 0.40 -5.83 -2.87
C TRP A 98 1.82 -5.26 -2.80
N ALA A 99 2.29 -4.72 -3.91
CA ALA A 99 3.55 -3.98 -3.97
C ALA A 99 3.28 -2.52 -3.58
N LEU A 100 3.79 -2.10 -2.42
CA LEU A 100 3.52 -0.77 -1.85
C LEU A 100 4.71 0.20 -1.94
N ARG A 101 5.82 -0.26 -2.50
CA ARG A 101 7.05 0.52 -2.64
C ARG A 101 7.51 0.45 -4.09
N ALA A 102 8.11 1.53 -4.60
CA ALA A 102 8.64 1.54 -5.95
C ALA A 102 9.67 0.44 -6.23
N PRO A 103 10.57 0.02 -5.29
CA PRO A 103 11.45 -1.12 -5.55
C PRO A 103 10.68 -2.42 -5.84
N ASP A 104 9.57 -2.67 -5.15
CA ASP A 104 8.77 -3.89 -5.33
C ASP A 104 8.02 -3.87 -6.68
N LEU A 105 7.53 -2.69 -7.07
CA LEU A 105 6.90 -2.45 -8.37
C LEU A 105 7.94 -2.55 -9.51
N ALA A 106 9.11 -1.96 -9.32
CA ALA A 106 10.26 -2.06 -10.23
C ALA A 106 10.70 -3.53 -10.43
N ALA A 107 10.82 -4.31 -9.36
CA ALA A 107 11.15 -5.73 -9.46
C ALA A 107 10.07 -6.52 -10.22
N THR A 108 8.79 -6.21 -9.99
CA THR A 108 7.67 -6.81 -10.75
C THR A 108 7.73 -6.44 -12.23
N ALA A 109 8.00 -5.17 -12.53
CA ALA A 109 8.19 -4.69 -13.88
C ALA A 109 9.37 -5.38 -14.57
N CYS A 110 10.47 -5.61 -13.86
CA CYS A 110 11.59 -6.38 -14.37
C CYS A 110 11.17 -7.80 -14.77
N GLN A 111 10.44 -8.50 -13.90
CA GLN A 111 9.97 -9.86 -14.17
C GLN A 111 9.03 -9.94 -15.38
N VAL A 112 8.14 -8.96 -15.54
CA VAL A 112 7.13 -8.96 -16.61
C VAL A 112 7.71 -8.47 -17.94
N ALA A 113 8.51 -7.40 -17.90
CA ALA A 113 8.98 -6.72 -19.11
C ALA A 113 10.37 -7.17 -19.57
N GLY A 114 11.16 -7.82 -18.70
CA GLY A 114 12.48 -8.33 -19.02
C GLY A 114 13.54 -7.26 -19.33
N ARG A 115 13.30 -6.01 -18.93
CA ARG A 115 14.22 -4.86 -19.15
C ARG A 115 14.04 -3.78 -18.08
N ASN A 116 15.03 -2.91 -17.96
CA ASN A 116 14.93 -1.67 -17.18
C ASN A 116 13.91 -0.70 -17.81
N PHE A 117 13.32 0.17 -17.00
CA PHE A 117 12.50 1.27 -17.51
C PHE A 117 13.37 2.39 -18.07
N TYR A 118 12.90 3.01 -19.15
CA TYR A 118 13.46 4.28 -19.61
C TYR A 118 13.14 5.40 -18.62
N GLY A 119 13.91 6.49 -18.63
CA GLY A 119 13.71 7.60 -17.70
C GLY A 119 12.31 8.23 -17.81
N ASP A 120 11.79 8.35 -19.02
CA ASP A 120 10.43 8.86 -19.30
C ASP A 120 9.32 7.90 -18.82
N GLU A 121 9.51 6.58 -18.97
CA GLU A 121 8.62 5.58 -18.37
C GLU A 121 8.67 5.64 -16.83
N TRP A 122 9.85 5.83 -16.24
CA TRP A 122 10.02 5.91 -14.79
C TRP A 122 9.26 7.09 -14.20
N GLU A 123 9.33 8.27 -14.80
CA GLU A 123 8.60 9.45 -14.29
C GLU A 123 7.08 9.25 -14.29
N ILE A 124 6.54 8.45 -15.21
CA ILE A 124 5.11 8.13 -15.24
C ILE A 124 4.71 7.26 -14.05
N TYR A 125 5.52 6.25 -13.72
CA TYR A 125 5.17 5.26 -12.70
C TYR A 125 5.68 5.62 -11.29
N PHE A 126 6.75 6.39 -11.19
CA PHE A 126 7.45 6.73 -9.94
C PHE A 126 7.92 8.21 -9.92
N PRO A 127 7.02 9.18 -10.06
CA PRO A 127 7.38 10.60 -10.23
C PRO A 127 8.14 11.21 -9.04
N SER A 128 8.01 10.60 -7.85
CA SER A 128 8.65 11.07 -6.62
C SER A 128 9.95 10.34 -6.28
N GLU A 129 10.41 9.39 -7.10
CA GLU A 129 11.66 8.66 -6.86
C GLU A 129 12.70 8.92 -7.95
N ALA A 130 13.96 9.00 -7.57
CA ALA A 130 15.07 9.05 -8.52
C ALA A 130 15.10 7.76 -9.36
N CYS A 131 15.28 7.90 -10.67
CA CYS A 131 15.37 6.76 -11.58
C CYS A 131 16.54 5.85 -11.19
N ARG A 132 16.29 4.53 -11.25
CA ARG A 132 17.29 3.49 -11.02
C ARG A 132 17.01 2.25 -11.87
N ALA A 133 18.04 1.44 -12.08
CA ALA A 133 17.88 0.11 -12.67
C ALA A 133 16.92 -0.76 -11.83
N THR A 134 15.98 -1.42 -12.50
CA THR A 134 14.96 -2.32 -11.94
C THR A 134 15.34 -3.79 -12.07
N CYS A 135 16.12 -4.13 -13.09
CA CYS A 135 16.67 -5.43 -13.42
C CYS A 135 18.18 -5.46 -13.18
N PRO A 136 18.66 -6.21 -12.18
CA PRO A 136 20.09 -6.44 -11.98
C PRO A 136 20.74 -7.08 -13.21
N GLY A 137 21.91 -6.58 -13.61
CA GLY A 137 22.69 -7.13 -14.73
C GLY A 137 22.22 -6.72 -16.13
N LEU A 138 21.16 -5.92 -16.25
CA LEU A 138 20.73 -5.33 -17.53
C LEU A 138 21.19 -3.87 -17.66
N PRO A 139 21.32 -3.33 -18.90
CA PRO A 139 21.74 -1.95 -19.14
C PRO A 139 20.84 -0.94 -18.44
N ASP A 140 21.43 0.07 -17.79
CA ASP A 140 20.68 1.20 -17.23
C ASP A 140 20.10 2.05 -18.36
N LEU A 141 18.81 2.39 -18.26
CA LEU A 141 18.05 3.14 -19.26
C LEU A 141 17.52 4.47 -18.72
N CYS A 142 17.89 4.88 -17.52
CA CYS A 142 17.42 6.13 -16.90
C CYS A 142 17.77 7.39 -17.71
N THR A 143 18.88 7.38 -18.45
CA THR A 143 19.30 8.48 -19.33
C THR A 143 18.94 8.25 -20.80
N ALA A 144 18.35 7.09 -21.13
CA ALA A 144 17.93 6.76 -22.47
C ALA A 144 16.48 7.19 -22.73
N VAL A 145 16.18 7.46 -24.00
CA VAL A 145 14.83 7.80 -24.46
C VAL A 145 14.12 6.52 -24.88
N SER A 146 12.86 6.33 -24.45
CA SER A 146 12.08 5.19 -24.89
C SER A 146 11.91 5.21 -26.43
N PRO A 147 12.03 4.05 -27.11
CA PRO A 147 11.70 3.97 -28.52
C PRO A 147 10.22 4.29 -28.69
N LYS A 148 9.92 5.29 -29.52
CA LYS A 148 8.54 5.65 -29.87
C LYS A 148 7.83 4.40 -30.41
N ARG A 149 6.67 4.07 -29.85
CA ARG A 149 5.74 3.10 -30.44
C ARG A 149 5.17 3.65 -31.74
#